data_AF-A0A016WAA8-F1
#
_entry.id   AF-A0A016WAA8-F1
#
_cell.length_a   1.000
_cell.length_b   1.000
_cell.length_c   1.000
_cell.angle_alpha   90.00
_cell.angle_beta   90.00
_cell.angle_gamma   90.00
#
_symmetry.space_group_name_H-M   'P 1'
#
loop_
_entity.id
_entity.type
_entity.pdbx_description
1 polymer ?
#
loop_
_entity_poly.entity_id
_entity_poly.type
_entity_poly.pdbx_seq_one_letter_code
_entity_poly.pdbx_strand_id
1 'polypeptide(L)'
;MRVAILLSLISSSYGSTQSVGVTGKVFCKNKPLGRTALQLFDRWLILSDKLMTTGLSDESGSFMIRGTTSGFFSIRPELRIYHRCNYNGVRTCSNLE
;
A
#
# COMPACT_ATOMS: atom_id res chain seq x y z
N MET A 1 57.28 -4.02 -9.63
CA MET A 1 55.97 -4.35 -9.02
C MET A 1 55.10 -3.09 -9.03
N ARG A 2 54.18 -2.98 -9.98
CA ARG A 2 53.17 -1.90 -9.99
C ARG A 2 51.84 -2.57 -9.78
N VAL A 3 51.39 -2.62 -8.53
CA VAL A 3 50.08 -3.15 -8.17
C VAL A 3 49.05 -2.10 -8.59
N ALA A 4 48.48 -2.28 -9.78
CA ALA A 4 47.34 -1.49 -10.22
C ALA A 4 46.08 -2.09 -9.57
N ILE A 5 45.59 -1.46 -8.51
CA ILE A 5 44.28 -1.79 -7.95
C ILE A 5 43.26 -1.12 -8.85
N LEU A 6 42.74 -1.87 -9.84
CA LEU A 6 41.52 -1.46 -10.55
C LEU A 6 40.40 -1.48 -9.51
N LEU A 7 39.98 -0.29 -9.03
CA LEU A 7 38.68 -0.16 -8.37
C LEU A 7 37.63 -0.50 -9.42
N SER A 8 37.11 -1.73 -9.36
CA SER A 8 35.93 -2.12 -10.12
C SER A 8 34.83 -1.12 -9.80
N LEU A 9 34.23 -0.54 -10.84
CA LEU A 9 32.99 0.22 -10.74
C LEU A 9 31.90 -0.78 -10.34
N ILE A 10 31.79 -1.08 -9.05
CA ILE A 10 30.70 -1.89 -8.51
C ILE A 10 29.45 -1.00 -8.59
N SER A 11 28.76 -1.05 -9.72
CA SER A 11 27.44 -0.45 -9.90
C SER A 11 26.50 -1.08 -8.88
N SER A 12 26.47 -0.49 -7.68
CA SER A 12 25.74 -0.99 -6.54
C SER A 12 24.30 -0.50 -6.61
N SER A 13 23.57 -0.86 -7.68
CA SER A 13 22.12 -0.66 -7.72
C SER A 13 21.44 -1.81 -6.98
N TYR A 14 21.67 -1.89 -5.68
CA TYR A 14 20.97 -2.87 -4.86
C TYR A 14 19.62 -2.26 -4.46
N GLY A 15 18.59 -2.60 -5.23
CA GLY A 15 17.22 -2.15 -5.04
C GLY A 15 16.49 -1.99 -6.36
N SER A 16 15.23 -2.41 -6.41
CA SER A 16 14.33 -2.17 -7.55
C SER A 16 13.15 -1.32 -7.10
N THR A 17 12.67 -0.47 -8.01
CA THR A 17 11.39 0.21 -7.85
C THR A 17 10.30 -0.68 -8.41
N GLN A 18 9.29 -0.95 -7.60
CA GLN A 18 8.17 -1.82 -7.94
C GLN A 18 6.86 -1.08 -7.68
N SER A 19 5.87 -1.33 -8.54
CA SER A 19 4.57 -0.68 -8.49
C SER A 19 3.45 -1.71 -8.62
N VAL A 20 2.32 -1.44 -7.97
CA VAL A 20 1.12 -2.27 -8.05
C VAL A 20 -0.12 -1.39 -8.11
N GLY A 21 -1.11 -1.83 -8.88
CA GLY A 21 -2.42 -1.19 -9.00
C GLY A 21 -3.52 -2.18 -8.66
N VAL A 22 -4.50 -1.75 -7.88
CA VAL A 22 -5.69 -2.53 -7.53
C VAL A 22 -6.93 -1.74 -7.94
N THR A 23 -7.82 -2.40 -8.67
CA THR A 23 -9.15 -1.88 -9.00
C THR A 23 -10.22 -2.77 -8.37
N GLY A 24 -11.33 -2.17 -7.97
CA GLY A 24 -12.40 -2.93 -7.33
C GLY A 24 -13.61 -2.07 -7.00
N LYS A 25 -14.57 -2.68 -6.32
CA LYS A 25 -15.82 -2.03 -5.90
C LYS A 25 -16.23 -2.51 -4.52
N VAL A 26 -16.49 -1.60 -3.60
CA VAL A 26 -16.88 -1.89 -2.22
C VAL A 26 -18.39 -1.78 -2.08
N PHE A 27 -18.99 -2.79 -1.43
CA PHE A 27 -20.41 -2.82 -1.13
C PHE A 27 -20.62 -3.04 0.38
N CYS A 28 -21.67 -2.43 0.89
CA CYS A 28 -22.25 -2.74 2.20
C CYS A 28 -23.58 -3.46 1.97
N LYS A 29 -23.60 -4.79 2.19
CA LYS A 29 -24.68 -5.66 1.71
C LYS A 29 -24.84 -5.49 0.18
N ASN A 30 -26.03 -5.07 -0.27
CA ASN A 30 -26.35 -4.88 -1.69
C ASN A 30 -26.28 -3.41 -2.13
N LYS A 31 -25.75 -2.51 -1.30
CA LYS A 31 -25.61 -1.09 -1.62
C LYS A 31 -24.14 -0.75 -1.82
N PRO A 32 -23.77 -0.03 -2.89
CA PRO A 32 -22.40 0.44 -3.03
C PRO A 32 -22.00 1.34 -1.86
N LEU A 33 -20.75 1.22 -1.41
CA LEU A 33 -20.24 1.98 -0.28
C LEU A 33 -19.22 3.01 -0.76
N GLY A 34 -19.70 4.23 -0.96
CA GLY A 34 -18.85 5.35 -1.35
C GLY A 34 -18.01 5.90 -0.20
N ARG A 35 -16.95 6.63 -0.58
CA ARG A 35 -16.01 7.28 0.35
C ARG A 35 -15.42 6.32 1.40
N THR A 36 -15.24 5.06 1.02
CA THR A 36 -14.60 4.04 1.87
C THR A 36 -13.09 4.28 1.85
N ALA A 37 -12.45 4.33 3.02
CA ALA A 37 -11.01 4.54 3.11
C ALA A 37 -10.23 3.29 2.71
N LEU A 38 -9.23 3.48 1.86
CA LEU A 38 -8.39 2.45 1.28
C LEU A 38 -6.93 2.79 1.60
N GLN A 39 -6.16 1.79 2.00
CA GLN A 39 -4.72 1.92 2.19
C GLN A 39 -4.01 0.74 1.54
N LEU A 40 -3.03 1.02 0.69
CA LEU A 40 -2.21 0.01 0.06
C LEU A 40 -0.86 -0.03 0.77
N PHE A 41 -0.50 -1.19 1.29
CA PHE A 41 0.74 -1.43 2.01
C PHE A 41 1.64 -2.40 1.26
N ASP A 42 2.95 -2.25 1.48
CA ASP A 42 3.94 -3.31 1.29
C ASP A 42 4.17 -3.98 2.65
N ARG A 43 3.68 -5.22 2.78
CA ARG A 43 3.71 -5.96 4.04
C ARG A 43 5.13 -6.46 4.34
N TRP A 44 5.52 -6.43 5.61
CA TRP A 44 6.78 -7.03 6.07
C TRP A 44 6.55 -8.15 7.08
N LEU A 45 7.44 -9.15 7.07
CA LEU A 45 7.35 -10.29 8.00
C LEU A 45 7.87 -9.92 9.40
N ILE A 46 8.95 -9.14 9.46
CA ILE A 46 9.67 -8.80 10.70
C ILE A 46 9.60 -7.30 10.99
N LEU A 47 9.58 -6.48 9.93
CA LEU A 47 9.48 -5.02 10.05
C LEU A 47 8.01 -4.58 10.00
N SER A 48 7.78 -3.33 10.34
CA SER A 48 6.47 -2.69 10.15
C SER A 48 6.14 -2.60 8.66
N ASP A 49 4.85 -2.77 8.35
CA ASP A 49 4.34 -2.59 7.00
C ASP A 49 4.55 -1.16 6.52
N LYS A 50 4.94 -1.02 5.25
CA LYS A 50 5.18 0.27 4.64
C LYS A 50 3.94 0.74 3.90
N LEU A 51 3.35 1.85 4.33
CA LEU A 51 2.25 2.49 3.58
C LEU A 51 2.78 2.97 2.22
N MET A 52 2.15 2.52 1.15
CA MET A 52 2.49 2.93 -0.22
C MET A 52 1.60 4.08 -0.69
N THR A 53 0.29 3.99 -0.43
CA THR A 53 -0.66 5.03 -0.81
C THR A 53 -1.99 4.88 -0.06
N THR A 54 -2.78 5.95 -0.05
CA THR A 54 -4.14 5.98 0.50
C THR A 54 -5.13 6.45 -0.57
N GLY A 55 -6.39 6.05 -0.46
CA GLY A 55 -7.43 6.50 -1.37
C GLY A 55 -8.83 6.36 -0.79
N LEU A 56 -9.82 6.78 -1.58
CA LEU A 56 -11.23 6.62 -1.29
C LEU A 56 -11.93 5.93 -2.46
N SER A 57 -12.94 5.11 -2.18
CA SER A 57 -13.91 4.73 -3.20
C SER A 57 -14.76 5.93 -3.62
N ASP A 58 -15.18 5.95 -4.87
CA ASP A 58 -16.16 6.92 -5.38
C ASP A 58 -17.58 6.62 -4.87
N GLU A 59 -18.56 7.47 -5.20
CA GLU A 59 -19.96 7.29 -4.75
C GLU A 59 -20.61 6.00 -5.28
N SER A 60 -20.10 5.44 -6.39
CA SER A 60 -20.51 4.13 -6.88
C SER A 60 -19.85 2.99 -6.12
N GLY A 61 -18.99 3.26 -5.14
CA GLY A 61 -18.18 2.28 -4.42
C GLY A 61 -16.95 1.81 -5.20
N SER A 62 -16.72 2.29 -6.42
CA SER A 62 -15.61 1.86 -7.26
C SER A 62 -14.31 2.55 -6.84
N PHE A 63 -13.17 1.89 -7.05
CA PHE A 63 -11.86 2.46 -6.75
C PHE A 63 -10.78 1.95 -7.70
N MET A 64 -9.76 2.78 -7.88
CA MET A 64 -8.46 2.42 -8.45
C MET A 64 -7.39 3.03 -7.55
N ILE A 65 -6.55 2.20 -6.94
CA ILE A 65 -5.46 2.65 -6.08
C ILE A 65 -4.14 2.09 -6.60
N ARG A 66 -3.12 2.95 -6.69
CA ARG A 66 -1.79 2.59 -7.22
C ARG A 66 -0.71 3.06 -6.26
N GLY A 67 0.18 2.14 -5.90
CA GLY A 67 1.31 2.42 -5.02
C GLY A 67 2.62 2.02 -5.66
N THR A 68 3.68 2.71 -5.26
CA THR A 68 5.05 2.44 -5.68
C THR A 68 5.95 2.46 -4.45
N THR A 69 6.90 1.52 -4.39
CA THR A 69 7.95 1.54 -3.37
C THR A 69 9.24 1.01 -3.97
N SER A 70 10.37 1.46 -3.42
CA SER A 70 11.70 0.96 -3.76
C SER A 70 12.23 0.12 -2.61
N GLY A 71 12.85 -1.00 -2.95
CA GLY A 71 13.41 -1.92 -1.97
C GLY A 71 14.24 -3.01 -2.63
N PHE A 72 15.01 -3.71 -1.80
CA PHE A 72 15.83 -4.85 -2.25
C PHE A 72 14.99 -6.09 -2.52
N PHE A 73 13.91 -6.24 -1.75
CA PHE A 73 13.03 -7.40 -1.82
C PHE A 73 11.79 -7.09 -2.67
N SER A 74 11.14 -8.15 -3.17
CA SER A 74 9.86 -8.02 -3.86
C SER A 74 8.78 -7.48 -2.94
N ILE A 75 7.92 -6.62 -3.49
CA ILE A 75 6.80 -6.06 -2.73
C ILE A 75 5.77 -7.14 -2.39
N ARG A 76 5.17 -7.05 -1.20
CA ARG A 76 4.06 -7.91 -0.75
C ARG A 76 2.81 -7.04 -0.58
N PRO A 77 2.07 -6.76 -1.66
CA PRO A 77 0.97 -5.80 -1.62
C PRO A 77 -0.19 -6.28 -0.75
N GLU A 78 -0.67 -5.42 0.13
CA GLU A 78 -1.86 -5.63 0.96
C GLU A 78 -2.79 -4.42 0.87
N LEU A 79 -4.03 -4.63 0.41
CA LEU A 79 -5.07 -3.61 0.40
C LEU A 79 -5.90 -3.72 1.69
N ARG A 80 -5.86 -2.67 2.51
CA ARG A 80 -6.73 -2.51 3.69
C ARG A 80 -7.91 -1.61 3.35
N ILE A 81 -9.11 -2.09 3.67
CA ILE A 81 -10.38 -1.39 3.42
C ILE A 81 -11.00 -1.08 4.78
N TYR A 82 -11.16 0.21 5.10
CA TYR A 82 -11.70 0.66 6.37
C TYR A 82 -13.12 1.19 6.19
N HIS A 83 -14.07 0.53 6.85
CA HIS A 83 -15.47 0.91 6.84
C HIS A 83 -16.14 0.62 8.17
N ARG A 84 -17.31 1.23 8.38
CA ARG A 84 -18.20 0.94 9.51
C ARG A 84 -19.56 0.36 9.06
N CYS A 85 -19.60 -0.29 7.88
CA CYS A 85 -20.79 -0.99 7.40
C CYS A 85 -21.31 -1.97 8.48
N ASN A 86 -22.58 -1.85 8.86
CA ASN A 86 -23.24 -2.63 9.92
C ASN A 86 -22.54 -2.60 11.30
N TYR A 87 -21.77 -1.55 11.60
CA TYR A 87 -21.17 -1.38 12.91
C TYR A 87 -22.20 -0.82 13.91
N ASN A 88 -22.59 -1.62 14.90
CA ASN A 88 -23.57 -1.26 15.94
C ASN A 88 -22.93 -0.87 17.29
N GLY A 89 -21.61 -0.63 17.32
CA GLY A 89 -20.90 -0.22 18.54
C GLY A 89 -20.96 1.30 18.80
N VAL A 90 -20.63 1.70 20.03
CA VAL A 90 -20.50 3.12 20.41
C VAL A 90 -19.36 3.75 19.61
N ARG A 91 -19.58 4.94 19.05
CA ARG A 91 -18.52 5.75 18.43
C ARG A 91 -17.63 6.31 19.54
N THR A 92 -16.65 5.54 20.00
CA THR A 92 -15.53 6.10 20.75
C THR A 92 -14.61 6.80 19.76
N CYS A 93 -14.85 8.10 19.58
CA CYS A 93 -13.93 8.93 18.80
C CYS A 93 -12.62 9.06 19.58
N SER A 94 -11.53 8.61 18.98
CA SER A 94 -10.20 9.16 19.22
C SER A 94 -9.46 9.14 17.88
N ASN A 95 -9.57 10.27 17.18
CA ASN A 95 -8.72 10.79 16.11
C ASN A 95 -8.10 9.74 15.16
N LEU A 96 -8.71 9.61 13.97
CA LEU A 96 -7.99 9.21 12.77
C LEU A 96 -7.85 10.49 11.93
N GLU A 97 -6.86 11.30 12.30
CA GLU A 97 -6.21 12.23 11.37
C GLU A 97 -5.31 11.44 10.42
#